data_AF-A0A1E3JNQ5-F1
#
_entry.id   AF-A0A1E3JNQ5-F1
#
_cell.length_a   1.000
_cell.length_b   1.000
_cell.length_c   1.000
_cell.angle_alpha   90.00
_cell.angle_beta   90.00
_cell.angle_gamma   90.00
#
_symmetry.space_group_name_H-M   'P 1'
#
loop_
_entity.id
_entity.type
_entity.pdbx_description
1 polymer ?
#
loop_
_entity_poly.entity_id
_entity_poly.type
_entity_poly.pdbx_seq_one_letter_code
_entity_poly.pdbx_strand_id
1 'polypeptide(L)'
;MGDADNKQDEVKLNISQRWNDPNADQALKVVSSDGMIFYIPAYIFQSQRHGPPHHQRLHDFTPTSADSSKTLLFTDDTLESSSVLHFFLSVIGDKSLEAALQESATTDYVPLYHYTMMFAKKWDCPQALKLLEGWLLRLALMGQKHPHIKPLDVFILAAKFDDRQTAARVIAEYQTSEDCLEPPHSGRWGFIPSNQELQMNNIPRQAWEEIPPAYAYALQRSFSLWSYCPHCKNTRSDGPERAAFFLECLDE
;
A
#
# COMPACT_ATOMS: atom_id res chain seq x y z
N MET A 1 16.79 3.95 -58.68
CA MET A 1 17.50 3.16 -57.65
C MET A 1 17.30 3.93 -56.36
N GLY A 2 16.33 3.52 -55.57
CA GLY A 2 15.97 4.21 -54.32
C GLY A 2 16.76 3.61 -53.18
N ASP A 3 17.58 4.43 -52.53
CA ASP A 3 18.14 4.11 -51.22
C ASP A 3 17.00 4.11 -50.21
N ALA A 4 16.71 2.91 -49.68
CA ALA A 4 15.81 2.75 -48.56
C ALA A 4 16.55 3.23 -47.30
N ASP A 5 16.20 4.44 -46.87
CA ASP A 5 16.54 5.03 -45.58
C ASP A 5 16.01 4.10 -44.47
N ASN A 6 16.91 3.26 -43.95
CA ASN A 6 16.63 2.32 -42.88
C ASN A 6 16.60 3.09 -41.57
N LYS A 7 15.50 3.82 -41.33
CA LYS A 7 15.18 4.39 -40.02
C LYS A 7 14.92 3.23 -39.07
N GLN A 8 15.98 2.79 -38.38
CA GLN A 8 15.81 2.09 -37.11
C GLN A 8 15.04 3.05 -36.21
N ASP A 9 13.75 2.78 -36.02
CA ASP A 9 13.01 3.36 -34.92
C ASP A 9 13.76 3.00 -33.64
N GLU A 10 14.50 3.97 -33.12
CA GLU A 10 15.20 3.86 -31.84
C GLU A 10 14.10 3.66 -30.79
N VAL A 11 13.86 2.41 -30.41
CA VAL A 11 12.87 2.07 -29.39
C VAL A 11 13.32 2.76 -28.11
N LYS A 12 12.71 3.91 -27.81
CA LYS A 12 13.00 4.68 -26.62
C LYS A 12 12.58 3.85 -25.41
N LEU A 13 13.53 3.12 -24.85
CA LEU A 13 13.31 2.31 -23.66
C LEU A 13 12.88 3.24 -22.52
N ASN A 14 11.74 2.91 -21.89
CA ASN A 14 11.24 3.67 -20.75
C ASN A 14 12.01 3.24 -19.50
N ILE A 15 13.12 3.90 -19.21
CA ILE A 15 14.02 3.56 -18.09
C ILE A 15 13.71 4.48 -16.90
N SER A 16 13.62 3.90 -15.70
CA SER A 16 13.45 4.63 -14.45
C SER A 16 14.57 5.66 -14.26
N GLN A 17 14.23 6.94 -14.07
CA GLN A 17 15.24 7.99 -13.88
C GLN A 17 16.15 7.78 -12.66
N ARG A 18 15.64 7.09 -11.65
CA ARG A 18 16.35 6.84 -10.38
C ARG A 18 17.10 5.51 -10.37
N TRP A 19 16.57 4.52 -11.07
CA TRP A 19 17.13 3.17 -11.15
C TRP A 19 17.59 2.89 -12.58
N ASN A 20 18.59 3.64 -13.06
CA ASN A 20 19.06 3.64 -14.45
C ASN A 20 20.51 3.21 -14.64
N ASP A 21 21.23 2.77 -13.61
CA ASP A 21 22.65 2.41 -13.74
C ASP A 21 22.81 0.91 -14.05
N PRO A 22 22.99 0.51 -15.33
CA PRO A 22 23.24 -0.88 -15.69
C PRO A 22 24.63 -1.38 -15.26
N ASN A 23 25.54 -0.47 -14.90
CA ASN A 23 26.91 -0.79 -14.50
C ASN A 23 27.07 -0.90 -12.98
N ALA A 24 26.00 -0.66 -12.21
CA ALA A 24 26.01 -0.90 -10.78
C ALA A 24 26.38 -2.37 -10.50
N ASP A 25 27.20 -2.59 -9.46
CA ASP A 25 27.67 -3.93 -9.14
C ASP A 25 26.49 -4.88 -8.93
N GLN A 26 26.51 -6.00 -9.65
CA GLN A 26 25.42 -6.99 -9.69
C GLN A 26 24.03 -6.39 -10.04
N ALA A 27 23.97 -5.44 -10.97
CA ALA A 27 22.69 -4.91 -11.45
C ALA A 27 21.78 -6.04 -11.99
N LEU A 28 20.57 -6.10 -11.46
CA LEU A 28 19.43 -6.88 -11.92
C LEU A 28 18.56 -5.96 -12.78
N LYS A 29 18.31 -6.37 -14.02
CA LYS A 29 17.35 -5.71 -14.89
C LYS A 29 15.95 -6.18 -14.52
N VAL A 30 15.10 -5.28 -14.07
CA VAL A 30 13.71 -5.55 -13.72
C VAL A 30 12.81 -4.82 -14.71
N VAL A 31 11.87 -5.54 -15.30
CA VAL A 31 10.92 -4.98 -16.26
C VAL A 31 9.52 -5.11 -15.66
N SER A 32 8.91 -3.96 -15.36
CA SER A 32 7.51 -3.87 -14.91
C SER A 32 6.53 -4.36 -15.98
N SER A 33 5.30 -4.67 -15.57
CA SER A 33 4.25 -5.14 -16.46
C SER A 33 3.86 -4.11 -17.54
N ASP A 34 3.97 -2.82 -17.23
CA ASP A 34 3.77 -1.68 -18.16
C ASP A 34 5.03 -1.30 -18.95
N GLY A 35 6.07 -2.14 -18.92
CA GLY A 35 7.24 -2.04 -19.78
C GLY A 35 8.33 -1.06 -19.32
N MET A 36 8.20 -0.46 -18.13
CA MET A 36 9.28 0.34 -17.55
C MET A 36 10.42 -0.54 -17.04
N ILE A 37 11.65 -0.13 -17.33
CA ILE A 37 12.88 -0.84 -16.98
C ILE A 37 13.54 -0.20 -15.77
N PHE A 38 13.95 -1.03 -14.82
CA PHE A 38 14.70 -0.66 -13.63
C PHE A 38 16.01 -1.44 -13.60
N TYR A 39 17.11 -0.77 -13.32
CA TYR A 39 18.38 -1.40 -12.96
C TYR A 39 18.59 -1.25 -11.46
N ILE A 40 18.42 -2.35 -10.74
CA ILE A 40 18.52 -2.38 -9.27
C ILE A 40 19.67 -3.31 -8.84
N PRO A 41 20.44 -3.00 -7.80
CA PRO A 41 21.39 -3.94 -7.25
C PRO A 41 20.69 -5.24 -6.80
N ALA A 42 21.15 -6.41 -7.28
CA ALA A 42 20.47 -7.69 -7.03
C ALA A 42 20.26 -7.99 -5.54
N TYR A 43 21.20 -7.58 -4.69
CA TYR A 43 21.11 -7.77 -3.23
C TYR A 43 19.89 -7.06 -2.62
N ILE A 44 19.42 -5.95 -3.19
CA ILE A 44 18.25 -5.23 -2.67
C ILE A 44 17.00 -6.09 -2.76
N PHE A 45 16.86 -6.88 -3.82
CA PHE A 45 15.69 -7.75 -3.99
C PHE A 45 15.89 -9.11 -3.33
N GLN A 46 17.12 -9.63 -3.35
CA GLN A 46 17.46 -10.91 -2.71
C GLN A 46 17.40 -10.85 -1.18
N SER A 47 17.82 -9.74 -0.58
CA SER A 47 17.81 -9.54 0.88
C SER A 47 16.40 -9.49 1.48
N GLN A 48 15.39 -9.21 0.65
CA GLN A 48 14.01 -9.10 1.09
C GLN A 48 13.27 -10.44 1.05
N ARG A 49 13.78 -11.44 0.31
CA ARG A 49 13.04 -12.69 0.07
C ARG A 49 13.40 -13.77 1.07
N HIS A 50 12.40 -14.51 1.53
CA HIS A 50 12.64 -15.80 2.18
C HIS A 50 12.51 -16.95 1.16
N GLY A 51 13.65 -17.42 0.67
CA GLY A 51 13.73 -18.65 -0.14
C GLY A 51 14.02 -18.43 -1.63
N PRO A 52 14.25 -19.54 -2.37
CA PRO A 52 14.60 -19.48 -3.78
C PRO A 52 13.41 -18.97 -4.61
N PRO A 53 13.67 -18.25 -5.72
CA PRO A 53 12.62 -17.70 -6.57
C PRO A 53 11.80 -18.83 -7.22
N HIS A 54 10.64 -19.15 -6.66
CA HIS A 54 9.73 -20.15 -7.25
C HIS A 54 9.09 -19.70 -8.59
N HIS A 55 9.30 -18.44 -9.02
CA HIS A 55 8.63 -17.82 -10.17
C HIS A 55 9.56 -17.21 -11.23
N GLN A 56 10.75 -17.79 -11.46
CA GLN A 56 11.58 -17.36 -12.60
C GLN A 56 11.31 -18.24 -13.83
N ARG A 57 10.45 -17.75 -14.74
CA ARG A 57 10.64 -18.05 -16.17
C ARG A 57 11.61 -17.03 -16.74
N LEU A 58 12.87 -17.44 -16.85
CA LEU A 58 13.89 -16.78 -17.65
C LEU A 58 13.42 -16.88 -19.11
N HIS A 59 12.99 -15.78 -19.73
CA HIS A 59 12.76 -15.73 -21.17
C HIS A 59 13.78 -14.80 -21.82
N ASP A 60 14.54 -15.37 -22.75
CA ASP A 60 15.56 -14.72 -23.54
C ASP A 60 14.94 -13.71 -24.50
N PHE A 61 15.20 -12.42 -24.27
CA PHE A 61 15.10 -11.40 -25.30
C PHE A 61 16.46 -10.71 -25.41
N THR A 62 17.32 -11.23 -26.28
CA THR A 62 18.53 -10.54 -26.77
C THR A 62 18.15 -9.65 -27.97
N PRO A 63 18.81 -8.49 -28.17
CA PRO A 63 20.12 -8.54 -28.83
C PRO A 63 21.20 -7.66 -28.16
N THR A 64 22.37 -8.27 -28.01
CA THR A 64 23.71 -7.64 -27.87
C THR A 64 24.17 -7.25 -26.45
N SER A 65 25.00 -8.13 -25.89
CA SER A 65 26.06 -7.83 -24.92
C SER A 65 25.67 -7.24 -23.56
N ALA A 66 24.88 -7.98 -22.78
CA ALA A 66 25.03 -8.11 -21.32
C ALA A 66 24.29 -9.39 -20.92
N ASP A 67 24.85 -10.19 -20.03
CA ASP A 67 24.33 -11.50 -19.59
C ASP A 67 22.79 -11.55 -19.49
N SER A 68 22.14 -12.39 -20.30
CA SER A 68 20.68 -12.62 -20.25
C SER A 68 20.21 -13.27 -18.93
N SER A 69 21.15 -13.67 -18.06
CA SER A 69 20.89 -14.37 -16.80
C SER A 69 20.34 -13.50 -15.66
N LYS A 70 20.28 -12.16 -15.81
CA LYS A 70 19.87 -11.22 -14.75
C LYS A 70 18.68 -10.32 -15.15
N THR A 71 17.70 -10.85 -15.88
CA THR A 71 16.45 -10.12 -16.16
C THR A 71 15.27 -10.75 -15.42
N LEU A 72 14.52 -9.93 -14.68
CA LEU A 72 13.25 -10.29 -14.06
C LEU A 72 12.12 -9.55 -14.79
N LEU A 73 11.19 -10.31 -15.37
CA LEU A 73 10.02 -9.77 -16.04
C LEU A 73 8.79 -9.95 -15.17
N PHE A 74 8.05 -8.87 -14.98
CA PHE A 74 6.76 -8.86 -14.36
C PHE A 74 5.64 -8.82 -15.39
N THR A 75 4.49 -9.42 -15.05
CA THR A 75 3.37 -9.65 -15.99
C THR A 75 2.01 -9.36 -15.39
N ASP A 76 1.94 -9.11 -14.08
CA ASP A 76 0.69 -8.77 -13.40
C ASP A 76 0.46 -7.25 -13.49
N ASP A 77 -0.41 -6.85 -14.40
CA ASP A 77 -0.73 -5.45 -14.67
C ASP A 77 -1.29 -4.69 -13.46
N THR A 78 -1.76 -5.40 -12.43
CA THR A 78 -2.33 -4.80 -11.23
C THR A 78 -1.29 -4.62 -10.12
N LEU A 79 -0.46 -5.63 -9.88
CA LEU A 79 0.48 -5.65 -8.74
C LEU A 79 1.92 -5.32 -9.12
N GLU A 80 2.29 -5.42 -10.38
CA GLU A 80 3.68 -5.35 -10.83
C GLU A 80 3.93 -4.24 -11.85
N SER A 81 3.10 -3.20 -11.80
CA SER A 81 3.26 -1.98 -12.58
C SER A 81 4.44 -1.15 -12.07
N SER A 82 4.93 -0.26 -12.93
CA SER A 82 6.05 0.64 -12.63
C SER A 82 5.85 1.48 -11.38
N SER A 83 4.61 1.94 -11.09
CA SER A 83 4.28 2.74 -9.91
C SER A 83 4.43 1.94 -8.62
N VAL A 84 3.93 0.70 -8.59
CA VAL A 84 4.05 -0.21 -7.45
C VAL A 84 5.52 -0.54 -7.20
N LEU A 85 6.29 -0.84 -8.24
CA LEU A 85 7.73 -1.10 -8.10
C LEU A 85 8.50 0.11 -7.60
N HIS A 86 8.21 1.32 -8.10
CA HIS A 86 8.85 2.54 -7.64
C HIS A 86 8.59 2.79 -6.14
N PHE A 87 7.35 2.57 -5.69
CA PHE A 87 6.98 2.73 -4.29
C PHE A 87 7.63 1.65 -3.42
N PHE A 88 7.59 0.38 -3.85
CA PHE A 88 8.27 -0.74 -3.19
C PHE A 88 9.78 -0.48 -3.03
N LEU A 89 10.46 -0.04 -4.09
CA LEU A 89 11.89 0.28 -4.05
C LEU A 89 12.19 1.48 -3.13
N SER A 90 11.23 2.39 -2.95
CA SER A 90 11.37 3.48 -1.97
C SER A 90 11.22 2.98 -0.52
N VAL A 91 10.32 2.03 -0.27
CA VAL A 91 10.16 1.38 1.05
C VAL A 91 11.46 0.73 1.50
N ILE A 92 12.06 -0.11 0.65
CA ILE A 92 13.28 -0.85 1.00
C ILE A 92 14.56 -0.01 0.86
N GLY A 93 14.46 1.14 0.19
CA GLY A 93 15.54 2.12 0.06
C GLY A 93 15.61 3.13 1.20
N ASP A 94 14.99 2.82 2.35
CA ASP A 94 15.02 3.62 3.60
C ASP A 94 14.46 5.05 3.46
N LYS A 95 13.46 5.25 2.59
CA LYS A 95 12.74 6.53 2.53
C LYS A 95 11.70 6.64 3.63
N SER A 96 11.33 7.87 4.00
CA SER A 96 10.10 8.07 4.79
C SER A 96 8.86 7.85 3.92
N LEU A 97 7.73 7.56 4.56
CA LEU A 97 6.43 7.48 3.92
C LEU A 97 6.14 8.73 3.07
N GLU A 98 6.34 9.91 3.65
CA GLU A 98 6.02 11.18 2.99
C GLU A 98 6.88 11.41 1.75
N ALA A 99 8.19 11.09 1.83
CA ALA A 99 9.09 11.20 0.68
C ALA A 99 8.72 10.18 -0.43
N ALA A 100 8.35 8.95 -0.05
CA ALA A 100 7.93 7.93 -1.00
C ALA A 100 6.61 8.30 -1.71
N LEU A 101 5.66 8.91 -1.00
CA LEU A 101 4.40 9.39 -1.60
C LEU A 101 4.63 10.59 -2.52
N GLN A 102 5.49 11.53 -2.13
CA GLN A 102 5.82 12.73 -2.94
C GLN A 102 6.52 12.39 -4.25
N GLU A 103 7.33 11.34 -4.29
CA GLU A 103 8.02 10.87 -5.49
C GLU A 103 7.15 9.98 -6.39
N SER A 104 5.97 9.59 -5.91
CA SER A 104 5.06 8.77 -6.70
C SER A 104 4.48 9.56 -7.86
N ALA A 105 4.40 8.92 -9.03
CA ALA A 105 3.78 9.50 -10.22
C ALA A 105 2.24 9.58 -10.11
N THR A 106 1.63 8.93 -9.12
CA THR A 106 0.19 8.95 -8.88
C THR A 106 -0.16 9.74 -7.62
N THR A 107 -1.31 10.41 -7.65
CA THR A 107 -1.94 11.05 -6.49
C THR A 107 -2.93 10.12 -5.77
N ASP A 108 -3.19 8.94 -6.34
CA ASP A 108 -4.07 7.93 -5.77
C ASP A 108 -3.27 6.98 -4.87
N TYR A 109 -2.94 7.48 -3.68
CA TYR A 109 -2.00 6.81 -2.77
C TYR A 109 -2.56 5.55 -2.12
N VAL A 110 -3.87 5.46 -1.90
CA VAL A 110 -4.49 4.32 -1.19
C VAL A 110 -4.40 3.03 -2.02
N PRO A 111 -4.76 3.01 -3.33
CA PRO A 111 -4.51 1.86 -4.18
C PRO A 111 -3.02 1.53 -4.32
N LEU A 112 -2.15 2.54 -4.49
CA LEU A 112 -0.71 2.32 -4.59
C LEU A 112 -0.17 1.57 -3.36
N TYR A 113 -0.60 1.99 -2.18
CA TYR A 113 -0.24 1.36 -0.92
C TYR A 113 -0.75 -0.09 -0.84
N HIS A 114 -2.04 -0.29 -1.12
CA HIS A 114 -2.68 -1.61 -1.15
C HIS A 114 -1.94 -2.58 -2.09
N TYR A 115 -1.69 -2.17 -3.33
CA TYR A 115 -1.01 -3.00 -4.32
C TYR A 115 0.45 -3.25 -3.97
N THR A 116 1.13 -2.30 -3.32
CA THR A 116 2.50 -2.53 -2.85
C THR A 116 2.57 -3.55 -1.73
N MET A 117 1.62 -3.53 -0.77
CA MET A 117 1.53 -4.57 0.25
C MET A 117 1.20 -5.94 -0.37
N MET A 118 0.27 -5.99 -1.34
CA MET A 118 -0.03 -7.22 -2.08
C MET A 118 1.18 -7.74 -2.87
N PHE A 119 1.96 -6.85 -3.50
CA PHE A 119 3.20 -7.18 -4.17
C PHE A 119 4.22 -7.77 -3.20
N ALA A 120 4.45 -7.12 -2.05
CA ALA A 120 5.36 -7.62 -1.02
C ALA A 120 4.94 -9.00 -0.51
N LYS A 121 3.64 -9.24 -0.34
CA LYS A 121 3.10 -10.55 0.03
C LYS A 121 3.27 -11.60 -1.08
N LYS A 122 2.95 -11.24 -2.34
CA LYS A 122 3.08 -12.13 -3.52
C LYS A 122 4.51 -12.60 -3.74
N TRP A 123 5.47 -11.71 -3.50
CA TRP A 123 6.89 -11.97 -3.73
C TRP A 123 7.65 -12.40 -2.48
N ASP A 124 6.93 -12.70 -1.38
CA ASP A 124 7.44 -13.13 -0.09
C ASP A 124 8.57 -12.22 0.43
N CYS A 125 8.24 -10.94 0.54
CA CYS A 125 9.12 -9.87 1.01
C CYS A 125 8.75 -9.39 2.43
N PRO A 126 8.98 -10.19 3.49
CA PRO A 126 8.48 -9.89 4.83
C PRO A 126 9.09 -8.63 5.47
N GLN A 127 10.35 -8.28 5.20
CA GLN A 127 10.92 -7.03 5.74
C GLN A 127 10.22 -5.81 5.13
N ALA A 128 10.00 -5.80 3.81
CA ALA A 128 9.24 -4.74 3.14
C ALA A 128 7.79 -4.66 3.65
N LEU A 129 7.14 -5.82 3.85
CA LEU A 129 5.79 -5.86 4.40
C LEU A 129 5.74 -5.28 5.82
N LYS A 130 6.71 -5.62 6.68
CA LYS A 130 6.82 -5.07 8.04
C LYS A 130 7.04 -3.56 8.05
N LEU A 131 7.82 -3.03 7.11
CA LEU A 131 8.00 -1.57 6.95
C LEU A 131 6.69 -0.89 6.55
N LEU A 132 5.94 -1.49 5.63
CA LEU A 132 4.62 -1.01 5.24
C LEU A 132 3.65 -1.07 6.44
N GLU A 133 3.54 -2.17 7.16
CA GLU A 133 2.72 -2.26 8.38
C GLU A 133 3.09 -1.16 9.40
N GLY A 134 4.39 -0.89 9.59
CA GLY A 134 4.86 0.21 10.45
C GLY A 134 4.42 1.60 9.97
N TRP A 135 4.45 1.84 8.66
CA TRP A 135 3.91 3.08 8.06
C TRP A 135 2.39 3.17 8.22
N LEU A 136 1.67 2.04 8.11
CA LEU A 136 0.23 1.99 8.28
C LEU A 136 -0.17 2.31 9.72
N LEU A 137 0.56 1.78 10.70
CA LEU A 137 0.40 2.15 12.11
C LEU A 137 0.66 3.63 12.35
N ARG A 138 1.70 4.21 11.73
CA ARG A 138 1.97 5.65 11.80
C ARG A 138 0.82 6.48 11.22
N LEU A 139 0.21 6.03 10.12
CA LEU A 139 -0.99 6.67 9.56
C LEU A 139 -2.18 6.59 10.52
N ALA A 140 -2.38 5.45 11.20
CA ALA A 140 -3.42 5.31 12.23
C ALA A 140 -3.22 6.33 13.37
N LEU A 141 -1.98 6.51 13.82
CA LEU A 141 -1.61 7.48 14.88
C LEU A 141 -1.83 8.95 14.46
N MET A 142 -1.81 9.25 13.17
CA MET A 142 -2.10 10.60 12.68
C MET A 142 -3.59 10.93 12.70
N GLY A 143 -4.47 9.92 12.77
CA GLY A 143 -5.91 10.09 12.70
C GLY A 143 -6.32 10.84 11.43
N GLN A 144 -7.12 11.90 11.58
CA GLN A 144 -7.63 12.71 10.46
C GLN A 144 -6.60 13.66 9.84
N LYS A 145 -5.41 13.79 10.44
CA LYS A 145 -4.43 14.85 10.10
C LYS A 145 -3.70 14.61 8.78
N HIS A 146 -3.68 13.38 8.28
CA HIS A 146 -2.99 13.08 7.03
C HIS A 146 -3.81 13.63 5.84
N PRO A 147 -3.17 14.33 4.87
CA PRO A 147 -3.90 15.06 3.83
C PRO A 147 -4.65 14.15 2.86
N HIS A 148 -4.11 12.97 2.55
CA HIS A 148 -4.63 12.11 1.48
C HIS A 148 -5.23 10.79 1.95
N ILE A 149 -4.51 10.05 2.76
CA ILE A 149 -4.96 8.78 3.35
C ILE A 149 -5.76 9.09 4.63
N LYS A 150 -7.00 8.63 4.73
CA LYS A 150 -7.90 8.88 5.86
C LYS A 150 -8.04 7.65 6.77
N PRO A 151 -8.54 7.80 8.01
CA PRO A 151 -8.68 6.69 8.96
C PRO A 151 -9.45 5.49 8.39
N LEU A 152 -10.50 5.72 7.59
CA LEU A 152 -11.24 4.63 6.92
C LEU A 152 -10.33 3.82 5.98
N ASP A 153 -9.47 4.48 5.20
CA ASP A 153 -8.53 3.79 4.31
C ASP A 153 -7.55 2.94 5.11
N VAL A 154 -7.02 3.49 6.21
CA VAL A 154 -6.09 2.78 7.10
C VAL A 154 -6.75 1.56 7.74
N PHE A 155 -8.00 1.70 8.19
CA PHE A 155 -8.77 0.60 8.78
C PHE A 155 -9.00 -0.53 7.77
N ILE A 156 -9.42 -0.20 6.55
CA ILE A 156 -9.66 -1.20 5.50
C ILE A 156 -8.36 -1.88 5.10
N LEU A 157 -7.27 -1.13 4.90
CA LEU A 157 -5.96 -1.69 4.63
C LEU A 157 -5.53 -2.66 5.74
N ALA A 158 -5.60 -2.24 7.00
CA ALA A 158 -5.22 -3.07 8.14
C ALA A 158 -6.06 -4.36 8.19
N ALA A 159 -7.38 -4.24 7.97
CA ALA A 159 -8.28 -5.39 7.95
C ALA A 159 -7.95 -6.38 6.82
N LYS A 160 -7.66 -5.90 5.61
CA LYS A 160 -7.33 -6.76 4.45
C LYS A 160 -6.02 -7.52 4.63
N PHE A 161 -5.12 -7.05 5.50
CA PHE A 161 -3.86 -7.73 5.83
C PHE A 161 -3.87 -8.41 7.21
N ASP A 162 -5.03 -8.52 7.88
CA ASP A 162 -5.17 -9.07 9.25
C ASP A 162 -4.28 -8.36 10.29
N ASP A 163 -3.99 -7.06 10.09
CA ASP A 163 -3.30 -6.21 11.05
C ASP A 163 -4.31 -5.68 12.08
N ARG A 164 -4.66 -6.55 13.02
CA ARG A 164 -5.62 -6.28 14.10
C ARG A 164 -5.23 -5.07 14.95
N GLN A 165 -3.94 -4.92 15.23
CA GLN A 165 -3.42 -3.88 16.10
C GLN A 165 -3.53 -2.50 15.45
N THR A 166 -3.18 -2.39 14.17
CA THR A 166 -3.36 -1.12 13.45
C THR A 166 -4.84 -0.78 13.28
N ALA A 167 -5.70 -1.74 12.97
CA ALA A 167 -7.15 -1.51 12.89
C ALA A 167 -7.74 -1.02 14.22
N ALA A 168 -7.37 -1.66 15.34
CA ALA A 168 -7.75 -1.21 16.67
C ALA A 168 -7.18 0.18 16.98
N ARG A 169 -5.94 0.47 16.55
CA ARG A 169 -5.34 1.79 16.76
C ARG A 169 -6.09 2.89 16.02
N VAL A 170 -6.60 2.61 14.81
CA VAL A 170 -7.47 3.55 14.10
C VAL A 170 -8.69 3.89 14.94
N ILE A 171 -9.36 2.90 15.53
CA ILE A 171 -10.53 3.11 16.41
C ILE A 171 -10.14 3.94 17.64
N ALA A 172 -8.98 3.63 18.25
CA ALA A 172 -8.53 4.29 19.46
C ALA A 172 -8.21 5.78 19.27
N GLU A 173 -7.62 6.13 18.12
CA GLU A 173 -7.17 7.48 17.79
C GLU A 173 -8.22 8.28 17.00
N TYR A 174 -9.33 7.66 16.62
CA TYR A 174 -10.37 8.33 15.87
C TYR A 174 -11.03 9.41 16.73
N GLN A 175 -10.93 10.66 16.29
CA GLN A 175 -11.58 11.80 16.91
C GLN A 175 -12.39 12.53 15.86
N THR A 176 -13.64 12.85 16.20
CA THR A 176 -14.49 13.65 15.35
C THR A 176 -14.02 15.10 15.33
N SER A 177 -14.05 15.75 14.17
CA SER A 177 -13.73 17.17 14.00
C SER A 177 -14.66 17.84 12.98
N GLU A 178 -14.92 19.14 13.15
CA GLU A 178 -15.65 19.96 12.18
C GLU A 178 -14.74 20.46 11.02
N ASP A 179 -13.44 20.18 11.05
CA ASP A 179 -12.46 20.77 10.14
C ASP A 179 -12.49 20.19 8.72
N CYS A 180 -12.97 18.95 8.55
CA CYS A 180 -12.90 18.24 7.28
C CYS A 180 -14.22 17.51 6.99
N LEU A 181 -15.17 18.27 6.45
CA LEU A 181 -16.51 17.81 6.07
C LEU A 181 -16.62 17.49 4.57
N GLU A 182 -15.63 17.90 3.78
CA GLU A 182 -15.59 17.65 2.34
C GLU A 182 -14.78 16.40 2.02
N PRO A 183 -15.23 15.59 1.04
CA PRO A 183 -14.52 14.39 0.64
C PRO A 183 -13.14 14.75 0.07
N PRO A 184 -12.08 14.01 0.43
CA PRO A 184 -10.76 14.25 -0.12
C PRO A 184 -10.76 13.94 -1.62
N HIS A 185 -9.90 14.66 -2.36
CA HIS A 185 -9.66 14.38 -3.78
C HIS A 185 -9.03 13.00 -4.04
N SER A 186 -8.47 12.40 -2.98
CA SER A 186 -7.81 11.09 -3.00
C SER A 186 -8.45 10.22 -1.92
N GLY A 187 -9.04 9.09 -2.31
CA GLY A 187 -9.70 8.16 -1.40
C GLY A 187 -10.33 7.03 -2.21
N ARG A 188 -10.04 5.77 -1.83
CA ARG A 188 -10.44 4.61 -2.63
C ARG A 188 -11.84 4.12 -2.29
N TRP A 189 -12.16 4.10 -1.00
CA TRP A 189 -13.34 3.40 -0.48
C TRP A 189 -14.42 4.35 0.02
N GLY A 190 -14.33 5.62 -0.38
CA GLY A 190 -15.27 6.67 -0.01
C GLY A 190 -14.79 7.51 1.18
N PHE A 191 -15.71 8.24 1.80
CA PHE A 191 -15.40 9.26 2.78
C PHE A 191 -16.41 9.24 3.92
N ILE A 192 -15.89 9.29 5.15
CA ILE A 192 -16.68 9.58 6.36
C ILE A 192 -16.38 11.03 6.72
N PRO A 193 -17.39 11.92 6.73
CA PRO A 193 -17.23 13.28 7.23
C PRO A 193 -16.59 13.28 8.61
N SER A 194 -15.64 14.19 8.86
CA SER A 194 -14.86 14.14 10.10
C SER A 194 -15.72 14.34 11.36
N ASN A 195 -16.92 14.92 11.25
CA ASN A 195 -17.85 15.05 12.37
C ASN A 195 -18.67 13.78 12.66
N GLN A 196 -18.44 12.71 11.90
CA GLN A 196 -19.08 11.41 12.09
C GLN A 196 -18.11 10.39 12.66
N GLU A 197 -18.62 9.52 13.53
CA GLU A 197 -17.88 8.40 14.12
C GLU A 197 -17.52 7.33 13.07
N LEU A 198 -16.40 6.65 13.28
CA LEU A 198 -16.00 5.47 12.49
C LEU A 198 -16.83 4.24 12.91
N GLN A 199 -18.09 4.21 12.47
CA GLN A 199 -19.04 3.12 12.72
C GLN A 199 -19.66 2.64 11.41
N MET A 200 -20.11 1.39 11.36
CA MET A 200 -20.68 0.78 10.15
C MET A 200 -21.78 1.63 9.50
N ASN A 201 -22.67 2.24 10.29
CA ASN A 201 -23.76 3.09 9.78
C ASN A 201 -23.29 4.34 9.02
N ASN A 202 -22.07 4.82 9.27
CA ASN A 202 -21.49 5.98 8.62
C ASN A 202 -20.54 5.60 7.47
N ILE A 203 -20.14 4.33 7.39
CA ILE A 203 -19.26 3.83 6.33
C ILE A 203 -20.07 3.69 5.03
N PRO A 204 -19.59 4.22 3.89
CA PRO A 204 -20.28 4.10 2.61
C PRO A 204 -20.30 2.65 2.12
N ARG A 205 -21.33 2.27 1.36
CA ARG A 205 -21.53 0.90 0.86
C ARG A 205 -20.31 0.32 0.13
N GLN A 206 -19.61 1.15 -0.66
CA GLN A 206 -18.41 0.72 -1.40
C GLN A 206 -17.28 0.26 -0.46
N ALA A 207 -17.13 0.88 0.71
CA ALA A 207 -16.18 0.43 1.73
C ALA A 207 -16.64 -0.85 2.43
N TRP A 208 -17.95 -1.07 2.60
CA TRP A 208 -18.46 -2.28 3.25
C TRP A 208 -18.03 -3.55 2.52
N GLU A 209 -18.05 -3.53 1.20
CA GLU A 209 -17.67 -4.67 0.35
C GLU A 209 -16.19 -5.04 0.49
N GLU A 210 -15.38 -4.14 1.04
CA GLU A 210 -13.93 -4.26 1.13
C GLU A 210 -13.45 -4.60 2.54
N ILE A 211 -14.32 -4.49 3.55
CA ILE A 211 -14.03 -4.86 4.94
C ILE A 211 -14.32 -6.36 5.13
N PRO A 212 -13.33 -7.16 5.58
CA PRO A 212 -13.56 -8.56 5.94
C PRO A 212 -14.71 -8.73 6.95
N PRO A 213 -15.55 -9.76 6.83
CA PRO A 213 -16.74 -9.93 7.68
C PRO A 213 -16.46 -9.92 9.20
N ALA A 214 -15.34 -10.52 9.64
CA ALA A 214 -14.95 -10.52 11.05
C ALA A 214 -14.69 -9.10 11.57
N TYR A 215 -14.00 -8.27 10.79
CA TYR A 215 -13.72 -6.88 11.12
C TYR A 215 -14.98 -6.02 11.11
N ALA A 216 -15.88 -6.23 10.15
CA ALA A 216 -17.17 -5.55 10.10
C ALA A 216 -18.05 -5.91 11.32
N TYR A 217 -18.09 -7.19 11.69
CA TYR A 217 -18.79 -7.67 12.88
C TYR A 217 -18.21 -7.08 14.16
N ALA A 218 -16.88 -7.15 14.34
CA ALA A 218 -16.19 -6.61 15.50
C ALA A 218 -16.42 -5.09 15.63
N LEU A 219 -16.35 -4.35 14.51
CA LEU A 219 -16.62 -2.90 14.49
C LEU A 219 -18.08 -2.59 14.85
N GLN A 220 -19.05 -3.36 14.34
CA GLN A 220 -20.46 -3.18 14.71
C GLN A 220 -20.69 -3.42 16.21
N ARG A 221 -20.06 -4.46 16.76
CA ARG A 221 -20.23 -4.88 18.16
C ARG A 221 -19.62 -3.88 19.13
N SER A 222 -18.45 -3.32 18.80
CA SER A 222 -17.77 -2.35 19.67
C SER A 222 -18.53 -1.06 19.90
N PHE A 223 -19.43 -0.69 18.99
CA PHE A 223 -20.33 0.47 19.16
C PHE A 223 -21.69 0.12 19.78
N SER A 224 -22.13 -1.14 19.72
CA SER A 224 -23.45 -1.56 20.18
C SER A 224 -23.57 -1.67 21.71
N LEU A 225 -22.48 -2.00 22.41
CA LEU A 225 -22.48 -2.09 23.88
C LEU A 225 -22.31 -0.73 24.57
N TRP A 226 -21.84 0.27 23.85
CA TRP A 226 -21.65 1.62 24.37
C TRP A 226 -22.91 2.47 24.43
N SER A 227 -24.00 2.02 23.79
CA SER A 227 -25.28 2.74 23.79
C SER A 227 -26.01 2.69 25.14
N TYR A 228 -25.50 1.93 26.13
CA TYR A 228 -26.17 1.68 27.43
C TYR A 228 -25.22 1.90 28.63
N CYS A 229 -24.76 3.14 28.88
CA CYS A 229 -24.32 3.56 30.22
C CYS A 229 -25.22 4.70 30.75
N PRO A 230 -26.21 4.41 31.61
CA PRO A 230 -27.15 5.42 32.15
C PRO A 230 -26.49 6.49 33.05
N HIS A 231 -25.22 6.30 33.44
CA HIS A 231 -24.51 7.15 34.40
C HIS A 231 -23.26 7.86 33.84
N CYS A 232 -22.90 7.60 32.59
CA CYS A 232 -21.71 8.19 31.98
C CYS A 232 -22.07 9.54 31.30
N LYS A 233 -22.29 10.59 32.10
CA LYS A 233 -22.49 11.97 31.61
C LYS A 233 -21.18 12.71 31.29
N ASN A 234 -20.08 12.00 31.03
CA ASN A 234 -18.80 12.62 30.70
C ASN A 234 -18.35 12.23 29.29
N THR A 235 -18.36 13.23 28.43
CA THR A 235 -17.76 13.28 27.10
C THR A 235 -16.24 13.12 27.19
N ARG A 236 -15.76 11.89 27.38
CA ARG A 236 -14.37 11.51 27.12
C ARG A 236 -14.39 10.48 26.00
N SER A 237 -13.50 10.65 25.03
CA SER A 237 -13.33 9.75 23.90
C SER A 237 -13.01 8.34 24.39
N ASP A 238 -14.02 7.47 24.39
CA ASP A 238 -13.92 6.05 24.73
C ASP A 238 -13.16 5.21 23.69
N GLY A 239 -12.49 5.85 22.72
CA GLY A 239 -11.75 5.20 21.64
C GLY A 239 -10.87 4.03 22.08
N PRO A 240 -9.96 4.19 23.08
CA PRO A 240 -9.09 3.09 23.53
C PRO A 240 -9.86 1.89 24.07
N GLU A 241 -10.94 2.12 24.80
CA GLU A 241 -11.74 1.04 25.36
C GLU A 241 -12.60 0.36 24.28
N ARG A 242 -13.15 1.14 23.32
CA ARG A 242 -13.80 0.59 22.10
C ARG A 242 -12.83 -0.28 21.30
N ALA A 243 -11.58 0.17 21.15
CA ALA A 243 -10.55 -0.56 20.44
C ALA A 243 -10.18 -1.88 21.14
N ALA A 244 -10.11 -1.89 22.47
CA ALA A 244 -9.89 -3.12 23.24
C ALA A 244 -11.04 -4.12 23.01
N PHE A 245 -12.29 -3.67 23.13
CA PHE A 245 -13.45 -4.52 22.90
C PHE A 245 -13.56 -5.01 21.44
N PHE A 246 -13.16 -4.17 20.48
CA PHE A 246 -13.05 -4.56 19.08
C PHE A 246 -12.08 -5.73 18.90
N LEU A 247 -10.92 -5.72 19.57
CA LEU A 247 -9.95 -6.82 19.52
C LEU A 247 -10.54 -8.10 20.14
N GLU A 248 -11.23 -8.00 21.28
CA GLU A 248 -11.90 -9.14 21.90
C GLU A 248 -12.90 -9.80 20.94
N CYS A 249 -13.69 -9.02 20.20
CA CYS A 249 -14.63 -9.52 19.20
C CYS A 249 -13.97 -10.18 17.98
N LEU A 250 -12.69 -9.91 17.70
CA LEU A 250 -11.95 -10.57 16.62
C LEU A 250 -11.40 -11.95 17.02
N ASP A 251 -11.34 -12.23 18.32
CA ASP A 251 -10.86 -13.50 18.87
C ASP A 251 -12.01 -14.50 19.13
N GLU A 252 -13.27 -14.07 19.00
CA GLU A 252 -14.50 -14.91 19.04
C GLU A 252 -14.75 -15.66 17.72
#